data_AF-A0A1G3RTQ1-F1
#
_entry.id   AF-A0A1G3RTQ1-F1
#
_cell.length_a   1.000
_cell.length_b   1.000
_cell.length_c   1.000
_cell.angle_alpha   90.00
_cell.angle_beta   90.00
_cell.angle_gamma   90.00
#
_symmetry.space_group_name_H-M   'P 1'
#
loop_
_entity.id
_entity.type
_entity.pdbx_description
1 polymer ?
#
loop_
_entity_poly.entity_id
_entity_poly.type
_entity_poly.pdbx_seq_one_letter_code
_entity_poly.pdbx_strand_id
1 'polypeptide(L)' 'MATTVDLVLDEIGRLSLEDQELVDEIMHKRIIEGRREEIHTAYITALEDRARGRTKSGSADDLFGSL' A
#
# COMPACT_ATOMS: atom_id res chain seq x y z
N MET A 1 -20.33 13.78 12.90
CA MET A 1 -19.52 15.00 12.66
C MET A 1 -18.32 14.54 11.86
N ALA A 2 -18.03 15.15 10.71
CA ALA A 2 -16.90 14.73 9.89
C ALA A 2 -15.60 15.16 10.58
N THR A 3 -14.75 14.20 10.94
CA THR A 3 -13.41 14.48 11.43
C THR A 3 -12.57 14.98 10.25
N THR A 4 -12.09 16.22 10.32
CA THR A 4 -11.20 16.78 9.29
C THR A 4 -9.75 16.42 9.61
N VAL A 5 -8.90 16.44 8.59
CA VAL A 5 -7.45 16.24 8.77
C VAL A 5 -6.89 17.25 9.77
N ASP A 6 -7.33 18.51 9.68
CA ASP A 6 -6.89 19.58 10.58
C ASP A 6 -7.20 19.28 12.05
N LEU A 7 -8.39 18.75 12.35
CA LEU A 7 -8.76 18.36 13.72
C LEU A 7 -7.85 17.24 14.26
N VAL A 8 -7.42 16.31 13.41
CA VAL A 8 -6.51 15.24 13.81
C VAL A 8 -5.11 15.79 14.06
N LEU A 9 -4.63 16.69 13.20
CA LEU A 9 -3.32 17.34 13.37
C LEU A 9 -3.29 18.20 14.64
N ASP A 10 -4.37 18.92 14.94
CA ASP A 10 -4.51 19.71 16.15
C ASP A 10 -4.46 18.84 17.42
N GLU A 11 -5.07 17.66 17.41
CA GLU A 11 -4.98 16.73 18.56
C GLU A 11 -3.59 16.12 18.70
N ILE A 12 -2.93 15.74 17.59
CA ILE A 12 -1.54 15.25 17.62
C ILE A 12 -0.61 16.36 18.15
N GLY A 13 -0.81 17.60 17.74
CA GLY A 13 -0.02 18.75 18.19
C GLY A 13 -0.16 19.07 19.68
N ARG A 14 -1.18 18.55 20.36
CA ARG A 14 -1.36 18.68 21.81
C ARG A 14 -0.65 17.58 22.61
N LEU A 15 -0.13 16.54 21.95
CA LEU A 15 0.63 15.47 22.60
C LEU A 15 2.04 15.94 22.99
N SER A 16 2.70 15.17 23.87
CA SER A 16 4.12 15.38 24.14
C SER A 16 4.97 15.13 22.89
N LEU A 17 6.20 15.68 22.83
CA LEU A 17 7.08 15.43 21.67
C LEU A 17 7.39 13.94 21.49
N GLU A 18 7.57 13.20 22.59
CA GLU A 18 7.80 11.75 22.57
C GLU A 18 6.60 11.01 21.96
N ASP A 19 5.38 11.40 22.35
CA ASP A 19 4.16 10.81 21.79
C ASP A 19 3.96 11.20 20.31
N GLN A 20 4.34 12.41 19.92
CA GLN A 20 4.29 12.85 18.52
C GLN A 20 5.27 12.03 17.65
N GLU A 21 6.49 11.78 18.14
CA GLU A 21 7.47 10.91 17.48
C GLU A 21 6.95 9.47 17.35
N LEU A 22 6.29 8.95 18.38
CA LEU A 22 5.67 7.63 18.34
C LEU A 22 4.54 7.56 17.29
N VAL A 23 3.72 8.61 17.19
CA VAL A 23 2.68 8.70 16.15
C VAL A 23 3.29 8.66 14.75
N ASP A 24 4.38 9.41 14.51
CA ASP A 24 5.10 9.38 13.22
C ASP A 24 5.60 7.96 12.89
N GLU A 25 6.24 7.29 13.85
CA GLU A 25 6.76 5.93 13.65
C GLU A 25 5.63 4.92 13.33
N ILE A 26 4.49 5.03 14.04
CA ILE A 26 3.33 4.18 13.79
C ILE A 26 2.75 4.44 12.39
N MET A 27 2.64 5.70 12.00
CA MET A 27 2.12 6.07 10.68
C MET A 27 3.01 5.58 9.56
N HIS A 28 4.33 5.71 9.71
CA HIS A 28 5.30 5.16 8.76
C HIS A 28 5.15 3.65 8.58
N LYS A 29 5.05 2.90 9.68
CA LYS A 29 4.83 1.45 9.65
C LYS A 29 3.51 1.08 8.96
N ARG A 30 2.43 1.81 9.24
CA ARG A 30 1.12 1.57 8.60
C ARG A 30 1.14 1.77 7.09
N ILE A 31 1.86 2.78 6.60
CA ILE A 31 2.02 3.01 5.15
C ILE A 31 2.73 1.82 4.50
N ILE A 32 3.80 1.32 5.13
CA ILE A 32 4.54 0.15 4.64
C ILE A 32 3.63 -1.09 4.61
N GLU A 33 2.88 -1.34 5.67
CA GLU A 33 1.97 -2.50 5.74
C GLU A 33 0.84 -2.40 4.70
N GLY A 34 0.25 -1.22 4.51
CA GLY A 34 -0.73 -1.01 3.45
C GLY A 34 -0.17 -1.33 2.06
N ARG A 35 1.06 -0.90 1.79
CA ARG A 35 1.73 -1.23 0.51
C ARG A 35 2.01 -2.72 0.36
N ARG A 36 2.39 -3.40 1.44
CA ARG A 36 2.59 -4.86 1.44
C ARG A 36 1.30 -5.60 1.13
N GLU A 37 0.18 -5.16 1.69
CA GLU A 37 -1.15 -5.74 1.44
C GLU A 37 -1.59 -5.56 -0.01
N GLU A 38 -1.37 -4.37 -0.59
CA GLU A 38 -1.63 -4.12 -2.02
C GLU A 38 -0.84 -5.08 -2.92
N ILE A 39 0.47 -5.22 -2.67
CA ILE A 39 1.35 -6.12 -3.43
C ILE A 39 0.89 -7.57 -3.29
N HIS A 40 0.57 -8.00 -2.06
CA HIS A 40 0.08 -9.35 -1.80
C HIS A 40 -1.23 -9.62 -2.53
N THR A 41 -2.18 -8.69 -2.49
CA THR A 41 -3.48 -8.80 -3.17
C THR A 41 -3.31 -8.88 -4.69
N ALA A 42 -2.42 -8.06 -5.26
CA ALA A 42 -2.09 -8.10 -6.68
C ALA A 42 -1.45 -9.44 -7.08
N TYR A 43 -0.54 -9.96 -6.25
CA TYR A 43 0.08 -11.27 -6.46
C TYR A 43 -0.96 -12.40 -6.47
N ILE A 44 -1.85 -12.45 -5.47
CA ILE A 44 -2.88 -13.48 -5.39
C ILE A 44 -3.80 -13.42 -6.61
N THR A 45 -4.21 -12.21 -7.02
CA THR A 45 -5.04 -12.02 -8.21
C THR A 45 -4.33 -12.53 -9.47
N ALA A 46 -3.05 -12.19 -9.67
CA ALA A 46 -2.26 -12.66 -10.79
C ALA A 46 -2.08 -14.19 -10.80
N LEU A 47 -1.92 -14.80 -9.61
CA LEU A 47 -1.82 -16.25 -9.46
C LEU A 47 -3.14 -16.93 -9.84
N GLU A 48 -4.28 -16.39 -9.40
CA GLU A 48 -5.61 -16.89 -9.78
C GLU A 48 -5.87 -16.76 -11.28
N ASP A 49 -5.55 -15.61 -11.87
CA ASP A 49 -5.74 -15.39 -13.31
C ASP A 49 -4.87 -16.34 -14.13
N ARG A 50 -3.65 -16.63 -13.67
CA ARG A 50 -2.81 -17.67 -14.26
C ARG A 50 -3.45 -19.05 -14.15
N ALA A 51 -3.95 -19.42 -12.97
CA ALA A 51 -4.60 -20.71 -12.75
C ALA A 51 -5.86 -20.87 -13.63
N ARG A 52 -6.57 -19.77 -13.89
CA ARG A 52 -7.77 -19.73 -14.76
C ARG A 52 -7.43 -19.58 -16.25
N GLY A 53 -6.16 -19.58 -16.65
CA GLY A 53 -5.73 -19.44 -18.04
C GLY A 53 -6.03 -18.06 -18.65
N ARG A 54 -6.25 -17.05 -17.82
CA ARG A 54 -6.51 -15.66 -18.25
C ARG A 54 -5.23 -14.86 -18.49
N THR A 55 -4.07 -15.46 -18.27
CA THR A 55 -2.77 -14.87 -18.58
C THR A 55 -2.20 -15.46 -19.87
N LYS A 56 -1.59 -14.62 -20.70
CA LYS A 56 -0.82 -15.08 -21.86
C LYS A 56 0.54 -15.58 -21.38
N SER A 57 0.98 -16.72 -21.91
CA SER A 57 2.37 -17.14 -21.83
C SER A 57 3.21 -16.37 -22.85
N GLY A 58 4.37 -15.88 -22.45
CA GLY A 58 5.32 -15.20 -23.31
C GLY A 58 6.64 -15.00 -22.59
N SER A 59 7.71 -14.88 -23.36
CA SER A 59 9.03 -14.47 -22.90
C SER A 59 9.11 -12.95 -22.73
N ALA A 60 10.17 -12.47 -22.08
CA ALA A 60 10.46 -11.04 -22.03
C ALA A 60 10.70 -10.48 -23.45
N ASP A 61 11.28 -11.28 -24.35
CA ASP A 61 11.51 -10.87 -25.75
C ASP A 61 10.19 -10.67 -26.51
N ASP A 62 9.17 -11.49 -26.23
CA ASP A 62 7.83 -11.33 -26.81
C ASP A 62 7.15 -10.02 -26.34
N LEU A 63 7.46 -9.57 -25.12
CA LEU A 63 6.96 -8.31 -24.58
C LEU A 63 7.61 -7.11 -25.28
N PHE A 64 8.92 -7.14 -25.51
CA PHE A 64 9.64 -6.04 -26.17
C PHE A 64 9.46 -6.01 -27.69
N GLY A 65 9.12 -7.13 -28.32
CA GLY A 65 8.79 -7.20 -29.75
C GLY A 65 7.40 -6.67 -30.13
N SER A 66 6.55 -6.35 -29.15
CA SER A 66 5.15 -5.91 -29.35
C SER A 66 4.85 -4.47 -28.91
N LEU A 67 5.90 -3.70 -28.55
CA LEU A 67 5.89 -2.24 -28.36
C LEU A 67 6.22 -1.53 -29.68
#